data_AF-A0A0Q8FHW4-F1
#
_entry.id   AF-A0A0Q8FHW4-F1
#
_cell.length_a   1.000
_cell.length_b   1.000
_cell.length_c   1.000
_cell.angle_alpha   90.00
_cell.angle_beta   90.00
_cell.angle_gamma   90.00
#
_symmetry.space_group_name_H-M   'P 1'
#
loop_
_entity.id
_entity.type
_entity.pdbx_description
1 polymer ?
#
loop_
_entity_poly.entity_id
_entity_poly.type
_entity_poly.pdbx_seq_one_letter_code
_entity_poly.pdbx_strand_id
1 'polypeptide(L)' 'MNKLTQPVPEHEDFGAEPSEAELEAWFERNRDALKGSLDIARRQLAEGRSDKRTIAEIIAEGTRRHLAKR' A
#
# COMPACT_ATOMS: atom_id res chain seq x y z
N MET A 1 12.03 9.56 -37.94
CA MET A 1 12.27 10.23 -36.65
C MET A 1 11.68 9.40 -35.54
N ASN A 2 12.50 9.12 -34.52
CA ASN A 2 12.26 8.25 -33.39
C ASN A 2 10.94 8.54 -32.66
N LYS A 3 10.04 7.56 -32.60
CA LYS A 3 9.07 7.51 -31.50
C LYS A 3 9.83 6.93 -30.31
N LEU A 4 10.00 7.75 -29.28
CA LEU A 4 10.62 7.33 -28.02
C LEU A 4 9.74 6.25 -27.39
N THR A 5 10.04 4.98 -27.67
CA THR A 5 9.54 3.84 -26.91
C THR A 5 10.30 3.83 -25.60
N GLN A 6 9.87 4.63 -24.60
CA GLN A 6 10.38 4.40 -23.26
C GLN A 6 9.80 3.05 -22.79
N PRO A 7 10.65 2.07 -22.43
CA PRO A 7 10.17 0.83 -21.83
C PRO A 7 9.47 1.16 -20.50
N VAL A 8 8.38 0.45 -20.20
CA VAL A 8 7.76 0.50 -18.88
C VAL A 8 8.79 0.00 -17.87
N PRO A 9 9.15 0.76 -16.82
CA PRO A 9 10.11 0.29 -15.83
C PRO A 9 9.58 -1.00 -15.19
N GLU A 10 10.35 -2.09 -15.28
CA GLU A 10 9.92 -3.41 -14.81
C GLU A 10 9.95 -3.56 -13.28
N HIS A 11 10.33 -2.50 -12.55
CA HIS A 11 10.21 -2.42 -11.10
C HIS A 11 9.77 -0.99 -10.75
N GLU A 12 8.63 -0.85 -10.07
CA GLU A 12 8.35 0.38 -9.31
C GLU A 12 9.48 0.52 -8.29
N ASP A 13 10.43 1.39 -8.60
CA ASP A 13 11.48 1.81 -7.69
C ASP A 13 10.77 2.61 -6.59
N PHE A 14 10.34 1.94 -5.50
CA PHE A 14 9.65 2.54 -4.35
C PHE A 14 10.54 3.54 -3.56
N GLY A 15 11.60 4.05 -4.19
CA GLY A 15 12.69 4.77 -3.56
C GLY A 15 13.62 3.82 -2.81
N ALA A 16 14.68 4.40 -2.26
CA ALA A 16 15.54 3.66 -1.33
C ALA A 16 14.72 3.19 -0.12
N GLU A 17 15.00 1.98 0.36
CA GLU A 17 14.45 1.53 1.63
C GLU A 17 14.85 2.51 2.74
N PRO A 18 13.90 2.96 3.57
CA PRO A 18 14.21 3.85 4.67
C PRO A 18 15.12 3.12 5.67
N SER A 19 16.09 3.84 6.23
CA SER A 19 16.88 3.34 7.34
C SER A 19 16.02 3.07 8.57
N GLU A 20 16.53 2.26 9.50
CA GLU A 20 15.85 1.96 10.77
C GLU A 20 15.52 3.25 11.57
N ALA A 21 16.44 4.22 11.57
CA ALA A 21 16.24 5.50 12.23
C ALA A 21 15.14 6.34 11.57
N GLU A 22 15.05 6.32 10.23
CA GLU A 22 13.98 7.01 9.50
C GLU A 22 12.62 6.35 9.71
N LEU A 23 12.59 5.02 9.76
CA LEU A 23 11.39 4.26 10.10
C LEU A 23 10.91 4.60 11.51
N GLU A 24 11.80 4.58 12.51
CA GLU A 24 11.46 4.90 13.90
C GLU A 24 10.94 6.34 14.04
N ALA A 25 11.63 7.31 13.43
CA ALA A 25 11.17 8.70 13.43
C ALA A 25 9.81 8.87 12.74
N TRP A 26 9.57 8.11 11.66
CA TRP A 26 8.28 8.07 11.00
C TRP A 26 7.20 7.46 11.89
N PHE A 27 7.48 6.35 12.59
CA PHE A 27 6.54 5.72 13.51
C PHE A 27 6.17 6.66 14.65
N GLU A 28 7.16 7.33 15.25
CA GLU A 28 6.91 8.25 16.35
C GLU A 28 6.03 9.44 15.92
N ARG A 29 6.36 10.05 14.78
CA ARG A 29 5.57 11.16 14.22
C ARG A 29 4.12 10.76 13.91
N ASN A 30 3.89 9.50 13.52
CA ASN A 30 2.58 9.01 13.09
C ASN A 30 1.84 8.18 14.16
N ARG A 31 2.39 8.08 15.38
CA ARG A 31 1.91 7.20 16.45
C ARG A 31 0.41 7.33 16.71
N ASP A 32 -0.10 8.55 16.84
CA ASP A 32 -1.50 8.78 17.17
C ASP A 32 -2.44 8.49 15.99
N ALA A 33 -2.02 8.79 14.76
CA ALA A 33 -2.76 8.42 13.55
C ALA A 33 -2.85 6.90 13.38
N LEU A 34 -1.78 6.17 13.70
CA LEU A 34 -1.75 4.71 13.70
C LEU A 34 -2.68 4.14 14.78
N LYS A 35 -2.69 4.70 15.99
CA LYS A 35 -3.64 4.31 17.05
C LYS A 35 -5.09 4.49 16.61
N GLY A 36 -5.44 5.66 16.06
CA GLY A 36 -6.79 5.90 15.54
C GLY A 36 -7.18 4.92 14.44
N SER A 37 -6.24 4.57 13.56
CA SER A 37 -6.46 3.56 12.51
C SER A 37 -6.71 2.17 13.10
N LEU A 38 -5.97 1.78 14.14
CA LEU A 38 -6.16 0.51 14.84
C LEU A 38 -7.52 0.42 15.52
N ASP A 39 -7.99 1.50 16.16
CA ASP A 39 -9.30 1.51 16.82
C ASP A 39 -10.45 1.40 15.81
N ILE A 40 -10.33 2.07 14.67
CA ILE A 40 -11.26 1.89 13.55
C ILE A 40 -11.25 0.44 13.06
N ALA A 41 -10.08 -0.15 12.85
CA ALA A 41 -9.95 -1.54 12.40
C ALA A 41 -10.58 -2.52 13.39
N ARG A 42 -10.33 -2.35 14.70
CA ARG A 42 -10.96 -3.15 15.76
C ARG A 42 -12.47 -3.05 15.74
N ARG A 43 -13.01 -1.84 15.59
CA ARG A 43 -14.45 -1.63 15.47
C ARG A 43 -15.02 -2.30 14.22
N GLN A 44 -14.37 -2.19 13.07
CA GLN A 44 -14.80 -2.87 11.84
C GLN A 44 -14.83 -4.38 12.01
N LEU A 45 -13.83 -4.96 12.68
CA LEU A 45 -13.80 -6.39 13.00
C LEU A 45 -14.97 -6.78 13.92
N ALA A 46 -15.21 -6.02 14.98
CA ALA A 46 -16.32 -6.27 15.92
C ALA A 46 -17.71 -6.18 15.24
N GLU A 47 -17.87 -5.25 14.30
CA GLU A 47 -19.09 -5.08 13.50
C GLU A 47 -19.19 -6.08 12.32
N GLY A 48 -18.21 -6.99 12.16
CA GLY A 48 -18.18 -7.95 11.05
C GLY A 48 -17.97 -7.33 9.67
N ARG A 49 -17.48 -6.08 9.61
CA ARG A 49 -17.22 -5.32 8.38
C ARG A 49 -15.81 -5.49 7.82
N SER A 50 -15.04 -6.45 8.33
CA SER A 50 -13.71 -6.75 7.80
C SER A 50 -13.79 -7.36 6.40
N ASP A 51 -12.82 -7.02 5.55
CA ASP A 51 -12.64 -7.72 4.28
C ASP A 51 -12.24 -9.17 4.57
N LYS A 52 -12.95 -10.11 3.96
CA LYS A 52 -12.70 -11.55 4.13
C LYS A 52 -11.60 -12.06 3.21
N ARG A 53 -11.20 -11.26 2.22
CA ARG A 53 -10.15 -11.60 1.28
C ARG A 53 -8.79 -11.54 1.95
N THR A 54 -7.92 -12.45 1.56
CA THR A 54 -6.50 -12.41 1.88
C THR A 54 -5.83 -11.18 1.24
N ILE A 55 -4.70 -10.75 1.80
CA ILE A 55 -3.91 -9.66 1.22
C ILE A 55 -3.52 -9.98 -0.23
N ALA A 56 -3.20 -11.24 -0.53
CA ALA A 56 -2.86 -11.68 -1.89
C ALA A 56 -4.04 -11.49 -2.87
N GLU A 57 -5.27 -11.80 -2.47
CA GLU A 57 -6.47 -11.57 -3.28
C GLU A 57 -6.76 -10.08 -3.49
N ILE A 58 -6.53 -9.25 -2.46
CA ILE A 58 -6.68 -7.80 -2.56
C ILE A 58 -5.66 -7.22 -3.55
N ILE A 59 -4.40 -7.66 -3.48
CA ILE A 59 -3.33 -7.24 -4.39
C ILE A 59 -3.65 -7.70 -5.82
N ALA A 60 -3.98 -8.98 -6.02
CA ALA A 60 -4.30 -9.52 -7.34
C ALA A 60 -5.45 -8.77 -8.01
N GLU A 61 -6.50 -8.43 -7.25
CA GLU A 61 -7.61 -7.62 -7.74
C GLU A 61 -7.18 -6.18 -8.09
N GLY A 62 -6.35 -5.56 -7.26
CA GLY A 62 -5.77 -4.24 -7.51
C GLY A 62 -4.99 -4.20 -8.83
N THR A 63 -4.08 -5.17 -9.03
CA THR A 63 -3.29 -5.33 -10.25
C THR A 63 -4.19 -5.51 -11.47
N ARG A 64 -5.18 -6.41 -11.39
CA ARG A 64 -6.13 -6.66 -12.47
C ARG A 64 -6.89 -5.39 -12.87
N ARG A 65 -7.37 -4.60 -11.89
CA ARG A 65 -8.07 -3.33 -12.13
C ARG A 65 -7.16 -2.26 -12.75
N HIS A 66 -5.91 -2.19 -12.31
CA HIS A 66 -4.94 -1.24 -12.85
C HIS A 66 -4.64 -1.54 -14.32
N LEU A 67 -4.41 -2.82 -14.66
CA LEU A 67 -4.16 -3.26 -16.03
C LEU A 67 -5.36 -3.06 -16.95
N ALA A 68 -6.58 -3.24 -16.47
CA ALA A 68 -7.81 -3.03 -17.26
C ALA A 68 -8.11 -1.55 -17.59
N LYS A 69 -7.41 -0.60 -16.96
CA LYS A 69 -7.56 0.85 -17.19
C LYS A 69 -6.49 1.42 -18.13
N ARG A 70 -5.50 0.62 -18.53
CA ARG A 70 -4.46 0.97 -19.50
C ARG A 70 -4.87 0.47 -20.89
#